data_AF-A0A0M4D558-F1
#
_entry.id   AF-A0A0M4D558-F1
#
_cell.length_a   1.000
_cell.length_b   1.000
_cell.length_c   1.000
_cell.angle_alpha   90.00
_cell.angle_beta   90.00
_cell.angle_gamma   90.00
#
_symmetry.space_group_name_H-M   'P 1'
#
loop_
_entity.id
_entity.type
_entity.pdbx_description
1 polymer ?
#
loop_
_entity_poly.entity_id
_entity_poly.type
_entity_poly.pdbx_seq_one_letter_code
_entity_poly.pdbx_strand_id
1 'polypeptide(L)'
;MMSRRLCVALALLLLAGCGQSYYKIPKEEFRQTVRTLGVLPLLVDENSTIIHPERQGIVDLLRKENAGKEIPLVAMLREEKAYFDVRAIAGDPAALFPLLVSGSSLRGNGADIVRRYRFNPAGVSEIAARERVDGILVVIMNGVERPEKRWDRDSSSMSYLETVYNDILVYAAVLLPTGVVAWEYPVNGGGKFLNLQYPDFDGAFFNRTENVQVRPISLAGLGRTLSERERGLFREEDLPRRYKELFEHFTQVLKPGLLSRLGNGDGAAR
;
A
#
# COMPACT_ATOMS: atom_id res chain seq x y z
N MET A 1 29.16 -42.73 -4.05
CA MET A 1 29.09 -41.62 -3.06
C MET A 1 28.97 -40.22 -3.68
N MET A 2 29.21 -40.01 -4.99
CA MET A 2 29.16 -38.69 -5.65
C MET A 2 27.74 -38.18 -5.97
N SER A 3 26.77 -39.07 -6.19
CA SER A 3 25.38 -38.71 -6.52
C SER A 3 24.61 -38.08 -5.36
N ARG A 4 24.88 -38.54 -4.12
CA ARG A 4 24.16 -38.07 -2.93
C ARG A 4 24.55 -36.64 -2.51
N ARG A 5 25.80 -36.21 -2.80
CA ARG A 5 26.25 -34.83 -2.55
C ARG A 5 25.73 -33.86 -3.61
N LEU A 6 25.58 -34.31 -4.86
CA LEU A 6 25.03 -33.51 -5.95
C LEU A 6 23.53 -33.24 -5.76
N CYS A 7 22.75 -34.23 -5.29
CA CYS A 7 21.33 -34.04 -5.00
C CYS A 7 21.08 -33.08 -3.82
N VAL A 8 21.97 -33.05 -2.82
CA VAL A 8 21.84 -32.12 -1.67
C VAL A 8 22.18 -30.68 -2.07
N ALA A 9 23.20 -30.48 -2.92
CA ALA A 9 23.53 -29.15 -3.45
C ALA A 9 22.43 -28.62 -4.39
N LEU A 10 21.82 -29.49 -5.21
CA LEU A 10 20.72 -29.13 -6.09
C LEU A 10 19.42 -28.84 -5.31
N ALA A 11 19.17 -29.56 -4.21
CA ALA A 11 18.04 -29.29 -3.30
C ALA A 11 18.21 -27.98 -2.52
N LEU A 12 19.45 -27.60 -2.15
CA LEU A 12 19.75 -26.31 -1.51
C LEU A 12 19.61 -25.13 -2.49
N LEU A 13 19.91 -25.32 -3.78
CA LEU A 13 19.70 -24.31 -4.83
C LEU A 13 18.21 -24.11 -5.17
N LEU A 14 17.38 -25.16 -5.03
CA LEU A 14 15.92 -25.08 -5.21
C LEU A 14 15.17 -24.47 -4.01
N LEU A 15 15.86 -24.27 -2.88
CA LEU A 15 15.34 -23.59 -1.68
C LEU A 15 15.63 -22.08 -1.66
N ALA A 16 16.28 -21.53 -2.69
CA ALA A 16 16.29 -20.09 -2.94
C ALA A 16 14.89 -19.69 -3.43
N GLY A 17 13.95 -19.61 -2.48
CA GLY A 17 12.56 -19.32 -2.76
C GLY A 17 12.41 -18.01 -3.53
N CYS A 18 11.48 -17.99 -4.46
CA CYS A 18 10.91 -16.78 -5.05
C CYS A 18 10.17 -15.98 -3.96
N GLY A 19 10.90 -15.49 -2.96
CA GLY A 19 10.40 -14.56 -1.97
C GLY A 19 10.25 -13.20 -2.64
N GLN A 20 9.02 -12.83 -2.97
CA GLN A 20 8.70 -11.48 -3.40
C GLN A 20 9.02 -10.51 -2.26
N SER A 21 10.11 -9.76 -2.42
CA SER A 21 10.57 -8.80 -1.42
C SER A 21 10.02 -7.41 -1.71
N TYR A 22 9.48 -6.77 -0.67
CA TYR A 22 9.14 -5.34 -0.70
C TYR A 22 10.40 -4.47 -0.85
N TYR A 23 11.54 -4.95 -0.36
CA TYR A 23 12.82 -4.24 -0.44
C TYR A 23 13.46 -4.39 -1.82
N LYS A 24 13.90 -3.27 -2.39
CA LYS A 24 14.59 -3.18 -3.69
C LYS A 24 16.10 -3.09 -3.57
N ILE A 25 16.57 -2.85 -2.35
CA ILE A 25 17.95 -3.00 -1.94
C ILE A 25 18.00 -4.05 -0.81
N PRO A 26 19.15 -4.67 -0.52
CA PRO A 26 19.29 -5.57 0.62
C PRO A 26 18.78 -4.95 1.91
N LYS A 27 18.11 -5.73 2.76
CA LYS A 27 17.44 -5.22 3.98
C LYS A 27 18.44 -4.59 4.97
N GLU A 28 19.64 -5.15 5.03
CA GLU A 28 20.75 -4.63 5.84
C GLU A 28 21.23 -3.27 5.33
N GLU A 29 21.34 -3.11 4.01
CA GLU A 29 21.66 -1.84 3.36
C GLU A 29 20.55 -0.82 3.60
N PHE A 30 19.28 -1.21 3.43
CA PHE A 30 18.12 -0.37 3.75
C PHE A 30 18.21 0.18 5.18
N ARG A 31 18.50 -0.68 6.17
CA ARG A 31 18.61 -0.29 7.57
C ARG A 31 19.77 0.67 7.84
N GLN A 32 20.89 0.52 7.12
CA GLN A 32 22.05 1.38 7.29
C GLN A 32 21.83 2.76 6.68
N THR A 33 21.14 2.79 5.53
CA THR A 33 20.88 3.99 4.73
C THR A 33 19.70 4.78 5.27
N VAL A 34 18.54 4.15 5.53
CA VAL A 34 17.31 4.82 5.95
C VAL A 34 17.20 4.82 7.47
N ARG A 35 17.88 5.75 8.15
CA ARG A 35 17.80 5.89 9.62
C ARG A 35 16.70 6.85 10.04
N THR A 36 16.52 7.93 9.28
CA THR A 36 15.46 8.91 9.48
C THR A 36 14.46 8.84 8.31
N LEU A 37 13.17 8.66 8.63
CA LEU A 37 12.11 8.50 7.65
C LEU A 37 11.14 9.69 7.70
N GLY A 38 11.03 10.43 6.61
CA GLY A 38 9.98 11.43 6.43
C GLY A 38 8.74 10.80 5.78
N VAL A 39 7.55 11.07 6.30
CA VAL A 39 6.29 10.57 5.74
C VAL A 39 5.54 11.74 5.13
N LEU A 40 5.27 11.66 3.82
CA LEU A 40 4.49 12.66 3.12
C LEU A 40 2.98 12.54 3.44
N PRO A 41 2.21 13.62 3.23
CA PRO A 41 0.75 13.52 3.17
C PRO A 41 0.34 12.49 2.11
N LEU A 42 -0.75 11.76 2.38
CA LEU A 42 -1.25 10.74 1.44
C LEU A 42 -1.72 11.42 0.15
N LEU A 43 -1.11 11.03 -0.97
CA LEU A 43 -1.33 11.62 -2.29
C LEU A 43 -2.46 10.89 -3.03
N VAL A 44 -3.02 11.56 -4.04
CA VAL A 44 -4.00 11.00 -4.98
C VAL A 44 -3.50 11.24 -6.40
N ASP A 45 -3.39 10.20 -7.22
CA ASP A 45 -3.13 10.34 -8.65
C ASP A 45 -4.44 10.68 -9.37
N GLU A 46 -4.66 11.96 -9.57
CA GLU A 46 -5.85 12.51 -10.22
C GLU A 46 -5.91 12.23 -11.71
N ASN A 47 -4.81 11.76 -12.31
CA ASN A 47 -4.74 11.39 -13.72
C ASN A 47 -4.89 9.88 -13.92
N SER A 48 -5.06 9.13 -12.82
CA SER A 48 -5.32 7.69 -12.88
C SER A 48 -6.74 7.38 -13.40
N THR A 49 -6.94 6.11 -13.77
CA THR A 49 -8.17 5.61 -14.38
C THR A 49 -9.24 5.44 -13.31
N ILE A 50 -10.10 6.45 -13.11
CA ILE A 50 -11.24 6.41 -12.19
C ILE A 50 -12.53 6.46 -13.04
N ILE A 51 -13.25 5.35 -13.12
CA ILE A 51 -14.49 5.18 -13.87
C ILE A 51 -15.65 5.27 -12.90
N HIS A 52 -16.19 6.47 -12.79
CA HIS A 52 -17.36 6.77 -11.96
C HIS A 52 -18.08 8.01 -12.51
N PRO A 53 -19.43 8.08 -12.47
CA PRO A 53 -20.17 9.26 -12.91
C PRO A 53 -19.72 10.54 -12.19
N GLU A 54 -19.37 10.42 -10.90
CA GLU A 54 -18.91 11.52 -10.05
C GLU A 54 -17.39 11.47 -9.82
N ARG A 55 -16.59 11.28 -10.88
CA ARG A 55 -15.13 11.11 -10.81
C ARG A 55 -14.43 12.16 -9.95
N GLN A 56 -14.72 13.45 -10.17
CA GLN A 56 -14.11 14.53 -9.40
C GLN A 56 -14.49 14.46 -7.91
N GLY A 57 -15.74 14.09 -7.62
CA GLY A 57 -16.19 13.89 -6.25
C GLY A 57 -15.43 12.76 -5.53
N ILE A 58 -14.99 11.72 -6.23
CA ILE A 58 -14.12 10.68 -5.65
C ILE A 58 -12.75 11.25 -5.30
N VAL A 59 -12.14 12.00 -6.21
CA VAL A 59 -10.83 12.65 -5.98
C VAL A 59 -10.91 13.56 -4.75
N ASP A 60 -11.93 14.40 -4.69
CA ASP A 60 -12.10 15.36 -3.59
C ASP A 60 -12.40 14.65 -2.26
N LEU A 61 -13.20 13.57 -2.30
CA LEU A 61 -13.44 12.71 -1.15
C LEU A 61 -12.14 12.08 -0.64
N LEU A 62 -11.33 11.48 -1.53
CA LEU A 62 -10.05 10.89 -1.16
C LEU A 62 -9.09 11.92 -0.55
N ARG A 63 -8.96 13.10 -1.17
CA ARG A 63 -8.12 14.19 -0.63
C ARG A 63 -8.57 14.61 0.76
N LYS A 64 -9.87 14.79 0.95
CA LYS A 64 -10.46 15.16 2.24
C LYS A 64 -10.19 14.10 3.31
N GLU A 65 -10.44 12.83 3.01
CA GLU A 65 -10.27 11.74 3.97
C GLU A 65 -8.79 11.41 4.24
N ASN A 66 -7.90 11.68 3.28
CA ASN A 66 -6.45 11.51 3.42
C ASN A 66 -5.79 12.60 4.27
N ALA A 67 -6.38 13.79 4.38
CA ALA A 67 -5.79 14.92 5.07
C ALA A 67 -5.45 14.58 6.53
N GLY A 68 -4.17 14.77 6.92
CA GLY A 68 -3.69 14.52 8.27
C GLY A 68 -3.46 13.05 8.61
N LYS A 69 -3.69 12.10 7.70
CA LYS A 69 -3.53 10.66 7.96
C LYS A 69 -2.08 10.21 8.01
N GLU A 70 -1.15 11.03 7.54
CA GLU A 70 0.28 10.83 7.73
C GLU A 70 0.67 10.90 9.21
N ILE A 71 -0.05 11.65 10.05
CA ILE A 71 0.24 11.80 11.48
C ILE A 71 0.08 10.46 12.24
N PRO A 72 -1.07 9.76 12.19
CA PRO A 72 -1.21 8.46 12.82
C PRO A 72 -0.27 7.41 12.21
N LEU A 73 0.00 7.44 10.89
CA LEU A 73 0.99 6.56 10.27
C LEU A 73 2.40 6.77 10.86
N VAL A 74 2.82 8.03 11.05
CA VAL A 74 4.08 8.37 11.72
C VAL A 74 4.11 7.83 13.15
N ALA A 75 3.02 7.98 13.90
CA ALA A 75 2.95 7.47 15.27
C ALA A 75 3.15 5.94 15.31
N MET A 76 2.43 5.21 14.46
CA MET A 76 2.56 3.74 14.37
C MET A 76 3.96 3.29 13.93
N LEU A 77 4.58 4.00 12.98
CA LEU A 77 5.95 3.69 12.54
C LEU A 77 7.01 3.99 13.61
N ARG A 78 6.78 5.01 14.47
CA ARG A 78 7.67 5.29 15.62
C ARG A 78 7.58 4.21 16.69
N GLU A 79 6.39 3.70 16.96
CA GLU A 79 6.16 2.65 17.97
C GLU A 79 6.96 1.37 17.68
N GLU A 80 7.18 1.08 16.40
CA GLU A 80 7.99 -0.06 15.96
C GLU A 80 9.49 0.08 16.27
N LYS A 81 9.98 1.29 16.61
CA LYS A 81 11.38 1.58 16.97
C LYS A 81 12.41 1.06 15.95
N ALA A 82 11.99 0.98 14.69
CA ALA A 82 12.80 0.47 13.59
C ALA A 82 13.73 1.53 12.96
N TYR A 83 13.41 2.81 13.20
CA TYR A 83 14.12 3.99 12.70
C TYR A 83 14.69 4.80 13.86
N PHE A 84 15.74 5.58 13.60
CA PHE A 84 16.24 6.56 14.56
C PHE A 84 15.20 7.66 14.81
N ASP A 85 14.55 8.11 13.74
CA ASP A 85 13.41 9.03 13.82
C ASP A 85 12.47 8.79 12.63
N VAL A 86 11.19 9.04 12.85
CA VAL A 86 10.16 9.08 11.81
C VAL A 86 9.41 10.38 12.00
N ARG A 87 9.11 11.15 10.95
CA ARG A 87 8.38 12.42 11.11
C ARG A 87 7.49 12.71 9.92
N ALA A 88 6.40 13.45 10.15
CA ALA A 88 5.58 13.95 9.06
C ALA A 88 6.32 15.07 8.32
N ILE A 89 6.21 15.08 6.99
CA ILE A 89 6.64 16.18 6.14
C ILE A 89 5.40 16.98 5.79
N ALA A 90 5.40 18.28 6.09
CA ALA A 90 4.30 19.15 5.72
C ALA A 90 4.37 19.53 4.23
N GLY A 91 3.21 19.70 3.60
CA GLY A 91 3.09 20.24 2.24
C GLY A 91 1.70 20.04 1.67
N ASP A 92 1.38 20.79 0.62
CA ASP A 92 0.15 20.59 -0.15
C ASP A 92 0.30 19.32 -1.01
N PRO A 93 -0.54 18.28 -0.82
CA PRO A 93 -0.51 17.06 -1.62
C PRO A 93 -0.56 17.32 -3.13
N ALA A 94 -1.34 18.33 -3.56
CA ALA A 94 -1.52 18.65 -4.98
C ALA A 94 -0.25 19.26 -5.60
N ALA A 95 0.52 20.02 -4.82
CA ALA A 95 1.82 20.55 -5.25
C ALA A 95 2.94 19.50 -5.16
N LEU A 96 2.90 18.62 -4.16
CA LEU A 96 3.91 17.58 -3.93
C LEU A 96 3.89 16.50 -5.02
N PHE A 97 2.70 16.09 -5.49
CA PHE A 97 2.59 15.03 -6.49
C PHE A 97 3.38 15.32 -7.79
N PRO A 98 3.17 16.43 -8.51
CA PRO A 98 3.92 16.73 -9.74
C PRO A 98 5.41 17.04 -9.50
N LEU A 99 5.77 17.49 -8.30
CA LEU A 99 7.18 17.68 -7.92
C LEU A 99 7.91 16.33 -7.82
N LEU A 100 7.26 15.33 -7.24
CA LEU A 100 7.82 14.02 -6.93
C LEU A 100 7.71 13.02 -8.06
N VAL A 101 6.60 13.03 -8.81
CA VAL A 101 6.26 11.97 -9.77
C VAL A 101 6.56 12.44 -11.20
N SER A 102 7.45 11.73 -11.90
CA SER A 102 7.83 12.01 -13.28
C SER A 102 7.08 11.14 -14.31
N GLY A 103 6.31 10.15 -13.84
CA GLY A 103 5.40 9.38 -14.67
C GLY A 103 4.89 8.12 -13.99
N SER A 104 3.95 7.43 -14.63
CA SER A 104 3.41 6.17 -14.14
C SER A 104 3.25 5.14 -15.26
N SER A 105 3.15 3.86 -14.89
CA SER A 105 2.88 2.76 -15.82
C SER A 105 2.09 1.66 -15.12
N LEU A 106 1.21 0.99 -15.86
CA LEU A 106 0.56 -0.23 -15.36
C LEU A 106 1.53 -1.42 -15.52
N ARG A 107 1.56 -2.29 -14.52
CA ARG A 107 2.38 -3.51 -14.47
C ARG A 107 1.56 -4.66 -13.91
N GLY A 108 1.92 -5.88 -14.27
CA GLY A 108 1.17 -7.09 -13.91
C GLY A 108 0.15 -7.46 -14.98
N ASN A 109 -0.56 -8.55 -14.73
CA ASN A 109 -1.59 -9.11 -15.61
C ASN A 109 -2.80 -9.53 -14.79
N GLY A 110 -3.99 -9.52 -15.38
CA GLY A 110 -5.20 -9.97 -14.70
C GLY A 110 -5.49 -9.19 -13.40
N ALA A 111 -5.83 -9.90 -12.33
CA ALA A 111 -6.11 -9.31 -11.01
C ALA A 111 -4.87 -8.68 -10.35
N ASP A 112 -3.67 -8.94 -10.88
CA ASP A 112 -2.40 -8.44 -10.35
C ASP A 112 -1.96 -7.11 -10.96
N ILE A 113 -2.77 -6.52 -11.83
CA ILE A 113 -2.49 -5.21 -12.42
C ILE A 113 -2.43 -4.15 -11.31
N VAL A 114 -1.31 -3.42 -11.28
CA VAL A 114 -1.03 -2.32 -10.35
C VAL A 114 -0.37 -1.15 -11.08
N ARG A 115 -0.54 0.06 -10.55
CA ARG A 115 0.15 1.26 -11.04
C ARG A 115 1.48 1.44 -10.32
N ARG A 116 2.55 1.59 -11.10
CA ARG A 116 3.91 1.92 -10.65
C ARG A 116 4.24 3.36 -11.00
N TYR A 117 5.06 4.00 -10.18
CA TYR A 117 5.49 5.39 -10.38
C TYR A 117 6.99 5.47 -10.59
N ARG A 118 7.38 6.40 -11.46
CA ARG A 118 8.75 6.90 -11.55
C ARG A 118 8.83 8.23 -10.83
N PHE A 119 9.91 8.41 -10.09
CA PHE A 119 10.11 9.60 -9.28
C PHE A 119 11.10 10.54 -9.94
N ASN A 120 10.96 11.84 -9.68
CA ASN A 120 11.87 12.90 -10.09
C ASN A 120 13.00 13.01 -9.04
N PRO A 121 14.24 12.61 -9.37
CA PRO A 121 15.35 12.65 -8.41
C PRO A 121 15.60 14.04 -7.81
N ALA A 122 15.43 15.11 -8.61
CA ALA A 122 15.65 16.48 -8.15
C ALA A 122 14.63 16.87 -7.06
N GLY A 123 13.33 16.60 -7.31
CA GLY A 123 12.27 16.91 -6.35
C GLY A 123 12.37 16.08 -5.06
N VAL A 124 12.73 14.80 -5.18
CA VAL A 124 12.97 13.93 -4.01
C VAL A 124 14.16 14.42 -3.19
N SER A 125 15.28 14.73 -3.85
CA SER A 125 16.49 15.23 -3.18
C SER A 125 16.25 16.56 -2.47
N GLU A 126 15.49 17.46 -3.09
CA GLU A 126 15.16 18.76 -2.50
C GLU A 126 14.37 18.59 -1.19
N ILE A 127 13.32 17.75 -1.21
CA ILE A 127 12.51 17.48 -0.02
C ILE A 127 13.37 16.79 1.05
N ALA A 128 14.15 15.77 0.68
CA ALA A 128 14.97 15.02 1.64
C ALA A 128 16.01 15.92 2.32
N ALA A 129 16.65 16.82 1.57
CA ALA A 129 17.61 17.78 2.10
C ALA A 129 16.95 18.82 3.01
N ARG A 130 15.80 19.37 2.60
CA ARG A 130 15.05 20.36 3.39
C ARG A 130 14.60 19.79 4.73
N GLU A 131 14.05 18.59 4.71
CA GLU A 131 13.50 17.92 5.90
C GLU A 131 14.56 17.16 6.71
N ARG A 132 15.78 17.05 6.17
CA ARG A 132 16.93 16.32 6.72
C ARG A 132 16.58 14.87 7.06
N VAL A 133 16.04 14.16 6.07
CA VAL A 133 15.65 12.74 6.19
C VAL A 133 16.46 11.88 5.23
N ASP A 134 16.76 10.65 5.65
CA ASP A 134 17.51 9.68 4.84
C ASP A 134 16.61 8.90 3.88
N GLY A 135 15.29 8.94 4.11
CA GLY A 135 14.32 8.38 3.20
C GLY A 135 12.96 9.07 3.32
N ILE A 136 12.19 9.02 2.24
CA ILE A 136 10.84 9.59 2.17
C ILE A 136 9.85 8.47 1.87
N LEU A 137 8.88 8.24 2.76
CA LEU A 137 7.72 7.41 2.51
C LEU A 137 6.66 8.22 1.76
N VAL A 138 6.34 7.77 0.55
CA VAL A 138 5.25 8.28 -0.27
C VAL A 138 4.15 7.23 -0.35
N VAL A 139 2.88 7.67 -0.23
CA VAL A 139 1.68 6.83 -0.37
C VAL A 139 0.76 7.50 -1.38
N ILE A 140 0.32 6.77 -2.40
CA ILE A 140 -0.43 7.29 -3.55
C ILE A 140 -1.67 6.42 -3.80
N MET A 141 -2.85 7.01 -3.62
CA MET A 141 -4.13 6.43 -4.03
C MET A 141 -4.33 6.61 -5.53
N ASN A 142 -4.74 5.56 -6.24
CA ASN A 142 -4.89 5.60 -7.70
C ASN A 142 -5.95 4.64 -8.22
N GLY A 143 -6.66 5.05 -9.27
CA GLY A 143 -7.63 4.24 -9.97
C GLY A 143 -6.99 3.27 -10.97
N VAL A 144 -7.43 2.02 -10.92
CA VAL A 144 -7.01 0.94 -11.82
C VAL A 144 -8.22 0.09 -12.20
N GLU A 145 -8.34 -0.19 -13.50
CA GLU A 145 -9.22 -1.24 -14.01
C GLU A 145 -8.49 -2.57 -14.01
N ARG A 146 -9.13 -3.62 -13.48
CA ARG A 146 -8.58 -4.98 -13.52
C ARG A 146 -9.69 -6.03 -13.45
N PRO A 147 -9.49 -7.20 -14.07
CA PRO A 147 -10.42 -8.30 -13.93
C PRO A 147 -10.40 -8.84 -12.50
N GLU A 148 -11.58 -9.03 -11.93
CA GLU A 148 -11.75 -9.62 -10.61
C GLU A 148 -13.00 -10.48 -10.56
N LYS A 149 -12.99 -11.46 -9.67
CA LYS A 149 -14.15 -12.25 -9.30
C LYS A 149 -14.76 -11.70 -8.01
N ARG A 150 -16.03 -11.31 -8.05
CA ARG A 150 -16.78 -10.87 -6.86
C ARG A 150 -18.00 -11.74 -6.62
N TRP A 151 -18.11 -12.22 -5.40
CA TRP A 151 -19.21 -13.07 -4.95
C TRP A 151 -20.41 -12.22 -4.56
N ASP A 152 -21.58 -12.81 -4.65
CA ASP A 152 -22.79 -12.28 -4.04
C ASP A 152 -22.60 -12.17 -2.51
N ARG A 153 -23.31 -11.22 -1.91
CA ARG A 153 -23.30 -10.99 -0.46
C ARG A 153 -24.08 -12.04 0.29
N ASP A 154 -25.08 -12.65 -0.35
CA ASP A 154 -25.84 -13.75 0.24
C ASP A 154 -24.94 -14.98 0.30
N SER A 155 -24.47 -15.30 1.49
CA SER A 155 -23.58 -16.43 1.75
C SER A 155 -24.20 -17.79 1.43
N SER A 156 -25.52 -17.85 1.20
CA SER A 156 -26.22 -19.05 0.73
C SER A 156 -26.20 -19.20 -0.79
N SER A 157 -25.93 -18.13 -1.54
CA SER A 157 -25.82 -18.14 -3.00
C SER A 157 -24.34 -18.34 -3.39
N MET A 158 -24.05 -19.39 -4.18
CA MET A 158 -22.70 -19.60 -4.74
C MET A 158 -22.48 -18.76 -6.02
N SER A 159 -23.17 -17.62 -6.13
CA SER A 159 -23.17 -16.77 -7.31
C SER A 159 -21.99 -15.82 -7.29
N TYR A 160 -21.38 -15.59 -8.46
CA TYR A 160 -20.31 -14.63 -8.64
C TYR A 160 -20.37 -13.97 -10.01
N LEU A 161 -19.73 -12.80 -10.11
CA LEU A 161 -19.49 -12.12 -11.36
C LEU A 161 -17.99 -11.88 -11.50
N GLU A 162 -17.41 -12.46 -12.54
CA GLU A 162 -16.03 -12.21 -12.96
C GLU A 162 -16.03 -11.25 -14.15
N THR A 163 -15.48 -10.05 -13.94
CA THR A 163 -15.45 -9.00 -14.96
C THR A 163 -14.39 -7.96 -14.60
N VAL A 164 -14.20 -6.95 -15.45
CA VAL A 164 -13.31 -5.82 -15.17
C VAL A 164 -14.02 -4.84 -14.25
N TYR A 165 -13.42 -4.60 -13.08
CA TYR A 165 -13.86 -3.58 -12.13
C TYR A 165 -12.85 -2.44 -12.08
N ASN A 166 -13.34 -1.24 -11.77
CA ASN A 166 -12.51 -0.11 -11.43
C ASN A 166 -12.45 0.09 -9.91
N ASP A 167 -11.24 0.10 -9.36
CA ASP A 167 -11.00 0.23 -7.92
C ASP A 167 -9.93 1.29 -7.64
N ILE A 168 -9.94 1.83 -6.43
CA ILE A 168 -8.82 2.58 -5.89
C ILE A 168 -7.84 1.61 -5.26
N LEU A 169 -6.61 1.63 -5.76
CA LEU A 169 -5.45 0.95 -5.20
C LEU A 169 -4.52 1.94 -4.49
N VAL A 170 -3.67 1.40 -3.63
CA VAL A 170 -2.59 2.11 -2.95
C VAL A 170 -1.26 1.67 -3.56
N TYR A 171 -0.44 2.64 -3.93
CA TYR A 171 0.99 2.46 -4.11
C TYR A 171 1.71 3.13 -2.95
N ALA A 172 2.74 2.49 -2.41
CA ALA A 172 3.63 3.13 -1.45
C ALA A 172 5.09 2.83 -1.76
N ALA A 173 5.98 3.75 -1.46
CA ALA A 173 7.41 3.55 -1.62
C ALA A 173 8.24 4.34 -0.61
N VAL A 174 9.40 3.80 -0.24
CA VAL A 174 10.46 4.57 0.43
C VAL A 174 11.48 4.96 -0.62
N LEU A 175 11.66 6.27 -0.78
CA LEU A 175 12.58 6.88 -1.71
C LEU A 175 13.84 7.32 -0.97
N LEU A 176 15.01 6.97 -1.50
CA LEU A 176 16.28 7.56 -1.08
C LEU A 176 16.39 8.99 -1.63
N PRO A 177 17.26 9.86 -1.09
CA PRO A 177 17.47 11.21 -1.60
C PRO A 177 17.86 11.25 -3.09
N THR A 178 18.43 10.16 -3.62
CA THR A 178 18.76 9.99 -5.03
C THR A 178 17.54 9.74 -5.94
N GLY A 179 16.33 9.61 -5.39
CA GLY A 179 15.13 9.21 -6.12
C GLY A 179 15.00 7.70 -6.34
N VAL A 180 15.96 6.90 -5.85
CA VAL A 180 15.92 5.44 -5.92
C VAL A 180 14.85 4.90 -4.96
N VAL A 181 14.01 4.00 -5.46
CA VAL A 181 13.04 3.27 -4.64
C VAL A 181 13.79 2.18 -3.86
N ALA A 182 13.83 2.28 -2.54
CA ALA A 182 14.48 1.31 -1.65
C ALA A 182 13.50 0.25 -1.11
N TRP A 183 12.22 0.60 -1.05
CA TRP A 183 11.12 -0.28 -0.64
C TRP A 183 9.86 0.11 -1.41
N GLU A 184 9.01 -0.85 -1.80
CA GLU A 184 7.76 -0.58 -2.49
C GLU A 184 6.62 -1.52 -2.07
N TYR A 185 5.38 -1.03 -2.14
CA TYR A 185 4.14 -1.78 -1.98
C TYR A 185 3.10 -1.35 -3.04
N PRO A 186 2.26 -2.27 -3.54
CA PRO A 186 2.38 -3.73 -3.38
C PRO A 186 3.59 -4.27 -4.16
N VAL A 187 3.97 -5.55 -3.99
CA VAL A 187 5.02 -6.17 -4.81
C VAL A 187 4.44 -6.75 -6.10
N ASN A 188 3.35 -7.50 -6.02
CA ASN A 188 2.55 -7.99 -7.15
C ASN A 188 1.13 -8.20 -6.67
N GLY A 189 0.13 -7.73 -7.44
CA GLY A 189 -1.27 -7.78 -7.03
C GLY A 189 -1.56 -7.14 -5.66
N GLY A 190 -2.83 -6.98 -5.32
CA GLY A 190 -3.22 -6.34 -4.07
C GLY A 190 -3.11 -4.82 -4.09
N GLY A 191 -2.95 -4.22 -2.90
CA GLY A 191 -3.04 -2.77 -2.72
C GLY A 191 -4.46 -2.22 -2.84
N LYS A 192 -5.48 -3.07 -3.00
CA LYS A 192 -6.87 -2.61 -3.06
C LYS A 192 -7.24 -1.89 -1.78
N PHE A 193 -7.75 -0.68 -1.94
CA PHE A 193 -8.14 0.19 -0.85
C PHE A 193 -9.65 0.43 -0.82
N LEU A 194 -10.23 0.74 -1.98
CA LEU A 194 -11.65 1.07 -2.08
C LEU A 194 -12.25 0.51 -3.38
N ASN A 195 -13.35 -0.22 -3.24
CA ASN A 195 -14.16 -0.61 -4.40
C ASN A 195 -14.96 0.61 -4.86
N LEU A 196 -15.00 0.87 -6.17
CA LEU A 196 -15.86 1.95 -6.72
C LEU A 196 -17.15 1.43 -7.33
N GLN A 197 -17.23 0.12 -7.54
CA GLN A 197 -18.33 -0.54 -8.21
C GLN A 197 -18.74 -1.81 -7.45
N TYR A 198 -19.92 -2.35 -7.73
CA TYR A 198 -20.39 -3.63 -7.19
C TYR A 198 -21.26 -4.37 -8.22
N PRO A 199 -21.26 -5.71 -8.21
CA PRO A 199 -22.23 -6.49 -8.98
C PRO A 199 -23.62 -6.42 -8.35
N ASP A 200 -24.63 -6.04 -9.14
CA ASP A 200 -26.03 -5.90 -8.70
C ASP A 200 -26.81 -7.21 -8.85
N PHE A 201 -26.49 -8.19 -8.01
CA PHE A 201 -27.18 -9.49 -7.99
C PHE A 201 -28.65 -9.35 -7.62
N ASP A 202 -28.99 -8.46 -6.67
CA ASP A 202 -30.38 -8.18 -6.32
C ASP A 202 -31.17 -7.68 -7.53
N GLY A 203 -30.60 -6.73 -8.27
CA GLY A 203 -31.21 -6.20 -9.49
C GLY A 203 -31.44 -7.29 -10.52
N ALA A 204 -30.50 -8.21 -10.72
CA ALA A 204 -30.68 -9.36 -11.60
C ALA A 204 -31.81 -10.29 -11.11
N PHE A 205 -31.82 -10.61 -9.82
CA PHE A 205 -32.81 -11.47 -9.17
C PHE A 205 -34.24 -10.93 -9.33
N PHE A 206 -34.48 -9.66 -8.97
CA PHE A 206 -35.83 -9.07 -9.03
C PHE A 206 -36.32 -8.87 -10.46
N ASN A 207 -35.43 -8.69 -11.43
CA ASN A 207 -35.78 -8.59 -12.85
C ASN A 207 -35.81 -9.94 -13.57
N ARG A 208 -35.61 -11.06 -12.87
CA ARG A 208 -35.58 -12.42 -13.43
C ARG A 208 -34.64 -12.55 -14.63
N THR A 209 -33.44 -11.98 -14.50
CA THR A 209 -32.40 -12.02 -15.53
C THR A 209 -31.13 -12.63 -14.96
N GLU A 210 -30.42 -13.36 -15.81
CA GLU A 210 -29.08 -13.88 -15.50
C GLU A 210 -27.99 -12.82 -15.70
N ASN A 211 -28.35 -11.66 -16.29
CA ASN A 211 -27.40 -10.58 -16.56
C ASN A 211 -27.20 -9.69 -15.32
N VAL A 212 -26.13 -9.95 -14.58
CA VAL A 212 -25.70 -9.15 -13.42
C VAL A 212 -24.96 -7.90 -13.90
N GLN A 213 -25.50 -6.72 -13.59
CA GLN A 213 -24.90 -5.45 -13.98
C GLN A 213 -23.88 -4.98 -12.94
N VAL A 214 -22.80 -4.35 -13.42
CA VAL A 214 -21.86 -3.63 -12.56
C VAL A 214 -22.38 -2.21 -12.33
N ARG A 215 -22.58 -1.83 -11.06
CA ARG A 215 -23.08 -0.51 -10.68
C ARG A 215 -22.07 0.29 -9.88
N PRO A 216 -22.00 1.62 -10.06
CA PRO A 216 -21.15 2.48 -9.24
C PRO A 216 -21.68 2.56 -7.80
N ILE A 217 -20.77 2.60 -6.82
CA ILE A 217 -21.08 2.89 -5.42
C ILE A 217 -21.20 4.41 -5.27
N SER A 218 -22.32 4.90 -4.72
CA SER A 218 -22.52 6.35 -4.55
C SER A 218 -21.43 7.01 -3.71
N LEU A 219 -21.16 8.30 -3.94
CA LEU A 219 -20.18 9.06 -3.13
C LEU A 219 -20.47 8.97 -1.63
N ALA A 220 -21.74 9.02 -1.22
CA ALA A 220 -22.12 8.87 0.18
C ALA A 220 -21.82 7.46 0.73
N GLY A 221 -21.96 6.42 -0.11
CA GLY A 221 -21.54 5.06 0.23
C GLY A 221 -20.03 4.98 0.45
N LEU A 222 -19.25 5.51 -0.50
CA LEU A 222 -17.78 5.55 -0.42
C LEU A 222 -17.31 6.33 0.82
N GLY A 223 -17.92 7.48 1.10
CA GLY A 223 -17.60 8.29 2.28
C GLY A 223 -17.87 7.54 3.58
N ARG A 224 -18.97 6.79 3.68
CA ARG A 224 -19.23 5.92 4.84
C ARG A 224 -18.19 4.81 4.98
N THR A 225 -17.78 4.18 3.87
CA THR A 225 -16.70 3.17 3.90
C THR A 225 -15.37 3.76 4.37
N LEU A 226 -15.00 4.96 3.94
CA LEU A 226 -13.73 5.61 4.33
C LEU A 226 -13.72 6.11 5.78
N SER A 227 -14.90 6.40 6.34
CA SER A 227 -15.09 6.90 7.71
C SER A 227 -15.51 5.82 8.71
N GLU A 228 -15.70 4.57 8.25
CA GLU A 228 -16.08 3.45 9.09
C GLU A 228 -15.02 3.20 10.15
N ARG A 229 -15.42 3.23 11.43
CA ARG A 229 -14.56 2.95 12.58
C ARG A 229 -14.91 1.58 13.15
N GLU A 230 -13.90 0.86 13.63
CA GLU A 230 -14.13 -0.36 14.39
C GLU A 230 -14.76 0.00 15.74
N ARG A 231 -15.93 -0.59 16.04
CA ARG A 231 -16.53 -0.48 17.37
C ARG A 231 -15.87 -1.49 18.29
N GLY A 232 -14.78 -1.09 18.94
CA GLY A 232 -14.19 -1.85 20.03
C GLY A 232 -15.07 -1.82 21.29
N LEU A 233 -15.12 -2.92 22.05
CA LEU A 233 -15.76 -2.98 23.38
C LEU A 233 -15.03 -2.12 24.43
N PHE A 234 -13.78 -1.76 24.16
CA PHE A 234 -12.95 -0.87 24.98
C PHE A 234 -12.20 0.08 24.06
N ARG A 235 -12.55 1.37 24.12
CA ARG A 235 -12.04 2.50 23.33
C ARG A 235 -12.46 2.51 21.84
N GLU A 236 -13.04 3.64 21.46
CA GLU A 236 -13.21 4.05 20.07
C GLU A 236 -11.80 4.33 19.51
N GLU A 237 -11.45 3.72 18.38
CA GLU A 237 -10.20 4.01 17.70
C GLU A 237 -10.34 5.30 16.87
N ASP A 238 -9.36 6.20 16.98
CA ASP A 238 -9.39 7.49 16.30
C ASP A 238 -9.27 7.36 14.76
N LEU A 239 -8.72 6.24 14.26
CA LEU A 239 -8.44 6.01 12.85
C LEU A 239 -9.52 5.13 12.20
N PRO A 240 -10.07 5.51 11.02
CA PRO A 240 -10.99 4.65 10.29
C PRO A 240 -10.33 3.33 9.87
N ARG A 241 -11.14 2.27 9.86
CA ARG A 241 -10.72 0.88 9.68
C ARG A 241 -9.82 0.67 8.47
N ARG A 242 -10.19 1.22 7.31
CA ARG A 242 -9.41 1.07 6.07
C ARG A 242 -7.99 1.64 6.16
N TYR A 243 -7.85 2.79 6.81
CA TYR A 243 -6.54 3.41 7.02
C TYR A 243 -5.73 2.62 8.05
N LYS A 244 -6.38 2.17 9.13
CA LYS A 244 -5.74 1.32 10.14
C LYS A 244 -5.20 0.03 9.52
N GLU A 245 -6.03 -0.73 8.81
CA GLU A 245 -5.61 -1.96 8.12
C GLU A 245 -4.41 -1.71 7.19
N LEU A 246 -4.44 -0.62 6.42
CA LEU A 246 -3.34 -0.23 5.53
C LEU A 246 -2.05 0.11 6.30
N PHE A 247 -2.17 0.89 7.38
CA PHE A 247 -1.02 1.36 8.15
C PHE A 247 -0.40 0.25 8.99
N GLU A 248 -1.20 -0.63 9.57
CA GLU A 248 -0.73 -1.85 10.24
C GLU A 248 0.00 -2.75 9.25
N HIS A 249 -0.50 -2.88 8.01
CA HIS A 249 0.22 -3.62 6.98
C HIS A 249 1.57 -2.97 6.69
N PHE A 250 1.61 -1.65 6.47
CA PHE A 250 2.87 -0.92 6.26
C PHE A 250 3.84 -1.12 7.40
N THR A 251 3.42 -0.94 8.65
CA THR A 251 4.32 -1.11 9.81
C THR A 251 4.83 -2.53 9.93
N GLN A 252 4.05 -3.54 9.53
CA GLN A 252 4.50 -4.94 9.48
C GLN A 252 5.55 -5.21 8.41
N VAL A 253 5.36 -4.72 7.19
CA VAL A 253 6.24 -5.04 6.06
C VAL A 253 7.43 -4.08 5.92
N LEU A 254 7.39 -2.94 6.59
CA LEU A 254 8.42 -1.90 6.62
C LEU A 254 9.30 -1.99 7.89
N LYS A 255 9.42 -3.18 8.50
CA LYS A 255 10.34 -3.46 9.62
C LYS A 255 11.72 -3.89 9.13
N PRO A 256 12.72 -2.99 9.01
CA PRO A 256 14.11 -3.41 9.05
C PRO A 256 14.33 -4.08 10.41
N GLY A 257 14.67 -5.37 10.43
CA GLY A 257 14.61 -6.17 11.67
C GLY A 257 15.37 -5.50 12.82
N LEU A 258 14.81 -5.62 14.03
CA LEU A 258 15.42 -5.17 15.27
C LEU A 258 16.85 -5.70 15.36
N LEU A 259 17.77 -4.84 15.79
CA LEU A 259 19.07 -5.25 16.27
C LEU A 259 18.89 -6.38 17.29
N SER A 260 19.43 -7.56 16.98
CA SER A 260 19.90 -8.49 18.01
C SER A 260 21.08 -7.81 18.74
N ARG A 261 20.76 -6.82 19.58
CA ARG A 261 21.63 -6.30 20.63
C ARG A 261 21.09 -6.79 21.98
N LEU A 262 21.14 -8.11 22.15
CA LEU A 262 21.31 -8.80 23.42
C LEU A 262 22.47 -9.75 23.12
N GLY A 263 23.71 -9.36 23.39
CA GLY A 263 24.25 -9.56 24.72
C GLY A 263 25.07 -10.85 24.71
N ASN A 264 26.20 -10.82 23.97
CA ASN A 264 27.34 -11.65 24.36
C ASN A 264 27.76 -11.14 25.74
N GLY A 265 27.33 -11.85 26.78
CA GLY A 265 27.53 -11.42 28.15
C GLY A 265 27.03 -12.44 29.15
N ASP A 266 27.21 -13.74 28.87
CA ASP A 266 27.23 -14.76 29.92
C ASP A 266 28.65 -15.31 30.01
N GLY A 267 29.31 -14.98 31.12
CA GLY A 267 30.37 -15.80 31.62
C GLY A 267 29.81 -17.17 31.99
N ALA A 268 30.50 -18.21 31.55
CA ALA A 268 30.46 -19.50 32.22
C ALA A 268 31.89 -20.01 32.30
N ALA A 269 32.38 -20.04 33.53
CA ALA A 269 33.56 -20.77 33.91
C ALA A 269 33.42 -22.25 33.55
N ARG A 270 34.51 -22.83 33.03
CA ARG A 270 35.16 -24.04 33.52
C ARG A 270 36.55 -24.16 32.91
#